data_AF-A0A352XX95-F1
#
_entry.id   AF-A0A352XX95-F1
#
_cell.length_a   1.000
_cell.length_b   1.000
_cell.length_c   1.000
_cell.angle_alpha   90.00
_cell.angle_beta   90.00
_cell.angle_gamma   90.00
#
_symmetry.space_group_name_H-M   'P 1'
#
loop_
_entity.id
_entity.type
_entity.pdbx_description
1 polymer ?
#
loop_
_entity_poly.entity_id
_entity_poly.type
_entity_poly.pdbx_seq_one_letter_code
_entity_poly.pdbx_strand_id
1 'polypeptide(L)'
;MSLSIAMLSVHTSPLDTPGRTRDAGGMNVYMRELASELGHRHTNVDIFTRWTNKNTPRVVQLSPNVRVIHIKAGALSPLHKNDLYQHLPEFIHNIEAFSRGEDSRYDVLHSHYWLSGVAASQLALRWDIPHVTMFHTLARLKQLANPNEKEPALRLEMEQQLIQRADRIIAATTDERTQLIRYCGATTNQVQV
;
A
#
# COMPACT_ATOMS: atom_id res chain seq x y z
N MET A 1 24.90 1.60 5.80
CA MET A 1 24.04 1.39 4.62
C MET A 1 22.76 2.17 4.86
N SER A 2 22.28 2.93 3.88
CA SER A 2 20.99 3.64 3.96
C SER A 2 19.86 2.64 3.75
N LEU A 3 18.83 2.69 4.59
CA LEU A 3 17.62 1.85 4.45
C LEU A 3 16.92 2.17 3.12
N SER A 4 16.42 1.14 2.43
CA SER A 4 15.66 1.23 1.18
C SER A 4 14.28 0.61 1.36
N ILE A 5 13.23 1.38 1.06
CA ILE A 5 11.82 0.98 1.28
C ILE A 5 11.08 0.99 -0.05
N ALA A 6 10.42 -0.13 -0.36
CA ALA A 6 9.40 -0.20 -1.40
C ALA A 6 8.03 0.06 -0.78
N MET A 7 7.45 1.23 -1.07
CA MET A 7 6.09 1.57 -0.65
C MET A 7 5.08 1.26 -1.75
N LEU A 8 3.95 0.62 -1.42
CA LEU A 8 2.93 0.25 -2.41
C LEU A 8 1.60 0.97 -2.16
N SER A 9 1.07 1.61 -3.21
CA SER A 9 -0.28 2.20 -3.26
C SER A 9 -0.92 2.01 -4.65
N VAL A 10 -1.59 0.87 -4.86
CA VAL A 10 -2.10 0.49 -6.19
C VAL A 10 -3.40 1.20 -6.61
N HIS A 11 -4.24 1.60 -5.65
CA HIS A 11 -5.59 2.11 -5.93
C HIS A 11 -5.67 3.63 -6.13
N THR A 12 -4.64 4.35 -5.71
CA THR A 12 -4.50 5.81 -5.94
C THR A 12 -3.03 6.20 -5.89
N SER A 13 -2.68 7.28 -6.58
CA SER A 13 -1.32 7.81 -6.59
C SER A 13 -1.11 8.78 -5.42
N PRO A 14 0.05 8.77 -4.72
CA PRO A 14 0.37 9.80 -3.74
C PRO A 14 0.45 11.22 -4.35
N LEU A 15 0.53 11.31 -5.69
CA LEU A 15 0.52 12.57 -6.44
C LEU A 15 -0.90 13.07 -6.76
N ASP A 16 -1.93 12.25 -6.54
CA ASP A 16 -3.31 12.69 -6.77
C ASP A 16 -3.70 13.78 -5.77
N THR A 17 -4.31 14.86 -6.27
CA THR A 17 -4.81 15.94 -5.41
C THR A 17 -5.95 15.42 -4.52
N PRO A 18 -5.86 15.53 -3.18
CA PRO A 18 -6.93 15.12 -2.28
C PRO A 18 -8.26 15.79 -2.62
N GLY A 19 -9.35 15.02 -2.61
CA GLY A 19 -10.69 15.50 -2.93
C GLY A 19 -10.99 15.63 -4.44
N ARG A 20 -10.00 15.43 -5.33
CA ARG A 20 -10.21 15.45 -6.78
C ARG A 20 -10.77 14.13 -7.33
N THR A 21 -10.45 13.01 -6.69
CA THR A 21 -11.01 11.69 -7.00
C THR A 21 -11.63 11.08 -5.74
N ARG A 22 -12.51 10.07 -5.91
CA ARG A 22 -13.16 9.41 -4.76
C ARG A 22 -12.18 8.69 -3.82
N ASP A 23 -11.05 8.26 -4.35
CA ASP A 23 -10.05 7.48 -3.60
C ASP A 23 -8.84 8.33 -3.18
N ALA A 24 -8.71 9.58 -3.67
CA ALA A 24 -7.67 10.52 -3.24
C ALA A 24 -8.11 11.30 -1.99
N GLY A 25 -7.48 11.03 -0.85
CA GLY A 25 -7.85 11.63 0.44
C GLY A 25 -6.72 11.61 1.45
N GLY A 26 -7.06 11.36 2.72
CA GLY A 26 -6.11 11.41 3.84
C GLY A 26 -4.94 10.42 3.70
N MET A 27 -5.16 9.27 3.08
CA MET A 27 -4.11 8.28 2.82
C MET A 27 -2.99 8.86 1.92
N ASN A 28 -3.36 9.57 0.85
CA ASN A 28 -2.40 10.13 -0.10
C ASN A 28 -1.51 11.17 0.58
N VAL A 29 -2.11 12.02 1.42
CA VAL A 29 -1.38 12.98 2.24
C VAL A 29 -0.45 12.25 3.20
N TYR A 30 -0.98 11.33 4.00
CA TYR A 30 -0.20 10.55 4.96
C TYR A 30 1.03 9.90 4.31
N MET A 31 0.83 9.21 3.19
CA MET A 31 1.90 8.50 2.49
C MET A 31 2.97 9.46 1.95
N ARG A 32 2.56 10.60 1.37
CA ARG A 32 3.50 11.62 0.86
C ARG A 32 4.32 12.25 1.98
N GLU A 33 3.69 12.63 3.07
CA GLU A 33 4.38 13.25 4.20
C GLU A 33 5.32 12.24 4.89
N LEU A 34 4.86 11.00 5.11
CA LEU A 34 5.69 9.93 5.67
C LEU A 34 6.91 9.64 4.80
N ALA A 35 6.71 9.42 3.50
CA ALA A 35 7.80 9.11 2.59
C ALA A 35 8.82 10.25 2.53
N SER A 36 8.35 11.51 2.46
CA SER A 36 9.23 12.67 2.42
C SER A 36 10.04 12.83 3.70
N GLU A 37 9.44 12.61 4.87
CA GLU A 37 10.17 12.65 6.15
C GLU A 37 11.22 11.53 6.24
N LEU A 38 10.90 10.32 5.77
CA LEU A 38 11.89 9.23 5.67
C LEU A 38 13.03 9.59 4.71
N GLY A 39 12.71 10.23 3.59
CA GLY A 39 13.68 10.73 2.61
C GLY A 39 14.67 11.74 3.22
N HIS A 40 14.16 12.71 3.99
CA HIS A 40 14.99 13.67 4.72
C HIS A 40 15.89 13.01 5.79
N ARG A 41 15.48 11.84 6.29
CA ARG A 41 16.29 11.00 7.21
C ARG A 41 17.19 10.02 6.47
N HIS A 42 17.52 10.29 5.21
CA HIS A 42 18.43 9.49 4.38
C HIS A 42 17.96 8.04 4.12
N THR A 43 16.64 7.81 4.12
CA THR A 43 16.04 6.55 3.65
C THR A 43 15.66 6.70 2.18
N ASN A 44 16.03 5.72 1.34
CA ASN A 44 15.57 5.68 -0.04
C ASN A 44 14.16 5.11 -0.09
N VAL A 45 13.22 5.80 -0.74
CA VAL A 45 11.83 5.37 -0.81
C VAL A 45 11.34 5.38 -2.26
N ASP A 46 10.98 4.18 -2.72
CA ASP A 46 10.32 3.96 -4.01
C ASP A 46 8.84 3.72 -3.78
N ILE A 47 7.99 4.65 -4.22
CA ILE A 47 6.54 4.50 -4.13
C ILE A 47 6.01 3.93 -5.45
N PHE A 48 5.62 2.66 -5.43
CA PHE A 48 4.96 1.99 -6.55
C PHE A 48 3.46 2.24 -6.54
N THR A 49 2.95 2.82 -7.62
CA THR A 49 1.53 3.08 -7.83
C THR A 49 1.10 2.70 -9.23
N ARG A 50 -0.20 2.49 -9.45
CA ARG A 50 -0.71 2.08 -10.77
C ARG A 50 -0.63 3.24 -11.76
N TRP A 51 -0.20 2.94 -12.98
CA TRP A 51 -0.17 3.91 -14.06
C TRP A 51 -1.57 4.09 -14.66
N THR A 52 -2.15 5.27 -14.48
CA THR A 52 -3.55 5.56 -14.88
C THR A 52 -3.68 6.51 -16.06
N ASN A 53 -2.58 7.12 -16.52
CA ASN A 53 -2.55 8.08 -17.62
C ASN A 53 -1.20 8.00 -18.34
N LYS A 54 -1.22 7.68 -19.64
CA LYS A 54 -0.01 7.58 -20.49
C LYS A 54 0.86 8.84 -20.52
N ASN A 55 0.29 10.01 -20.24
CA ASN A 55 1.02 11.28 -20.21
C ASN A 55 1.78 11.50 -18.90
N THR A 56 1.49 10.73 -17.85
CA THR A 56 2.24 10.79 -16.60
C THR A 56 3.59 10.09 -16.79
N PRO A 57 4.73 10.73 -16.45
CA PRO A 57 6.04 10.09 -16.52
C PRO A 57 6.11 8.81 -15.69
N ARG A 58 6.88 7.82 -16.15
CA ARG A 58 7.04 6.55 -15.44
C ARG A 58 7.64 6.76 -14.04
N VAL A 59 8.62 7.65 -13.91
CA VAL A 59 9.26 7.99 -12.63
C VAL A 59 9.13 9.49 -12.39
N VAL A 60 8.70 9.86 -11.20
CA VAL A 60 8.56 11.26 -10.75
C VAL A 60 9.29 11.42 -9.43
N GLN A 61 10.25 12.34 -9.37
CA GLN A 61 10.89 12.71 -8.11
C GLN A 61 9.88 13.47 -7.23
N LEU A 62 9.65 12.98 -6.01
CA LEU A 62 8.70 13.59 -5.08
C LEU A 62 9.43 14.55 -4.10
N SER A 63 10.51 14.08 -3.51
CA SER A 63 11.36 14.81 -2.55
C SER A 63 12.75 14.14 -2.49
N PRO A 64 13.76 14.68 -1.80
CA PRO A 64 15.08 14.04 -1.72
C PRO A 64 14.97 12.58 -1.25
N ASN A 65 15.62 11.66 -1.97
CA ASN A 65 15.58 10.21 -1.73
C ASN A 65 14.19 9.55 -1.92
N VAL A 66 13.19 10.24 -2.45
CA VAL A 66 11.84 9.71 -2.65
C VAL A 66 11.36 9.90 -4.09
N ARG A 67 10.95 8.81 -4.73
CA ARG A 67 10.37 8.84 -6.07
C ARG A 67 9.09 8.02 -6.16
N VAL A 68 8.20 8.44 -7.05
CA VAL A 68 6.97 7.74 -7.39
C VAL A 68 7.16 7.05 -8.73
N ILE A 69 6.92 5.75 -8.77
CA ILE A 69 7.09 4.89 -9.94
C ILE A 69 5.71 4.37 -10.36
N HIS A 70 5.31 4.76 -11.56
CA HIS A 70 4.06 4.34 -12.18
C HIS A 70 4.25 3.00 -12.88
N ILE A 71 3.52 1.99 -12.40
CA ILE A 71 3.57 0.61 -12.87
C ILE A 71 2.31 0.29 -13.66
N LYS A 72 2.49 -0.23 -14.87
CA LYS A 72 1.36 -0.70 -15.68
C LYS A 72 0.68 -1.87 -14.98
N ALA A 73 -0.63 -1.76 -14.79
CA ALA A 73 -1.50 -2.85 -14.35
C ALA A 73 -2.93 -2.54 -14.82
N GLY A 74 -3.43 -3.31 -15.78
CA GLY A 74 -4.66 -3.04 -16.50
C GLY A 74 -4.55 -1.82 -17.43
N ALA A 75 -5.71 -1.25 -17.76
CA ALA A 75 -5.82 -0.10 -18.66
C ALA A 75 -5.20 1.18 -18.06
N LEU A 76 -4.58 2.01 -18.92
CA LEU A 76 -4.09 3.35 -18.58
C LEU A 76 -5.25 4.36 -18.52
N SER A 77 -6.25 4.03 -17.71
CA SER A 77 -7.41 4.85 -17.37
C SER A 77 -7.76 4.63 -15.90
N PRO A 78 -8.50 5.52 -15.25
CA PRO A 78 -9.08 5.24 -13.94
C PRO A 78 -9.88 3.93 -13.96
N LEU A 79 -9.72 3.13 -12.91
CA LEU A 79 -10.47 1.89 -12.67
C LEU A 79 -11.07 1.99 -11.28
N HIS A 80 -12.24 1.39 -11.08
CA HIS A 80 -12.82 1.31 -9.76
C HIS A 80 -11.99 0.37 -8.88
N LYS A 81 -11.79 0.70 -7.60
CA LYS A 81 -10.91 -0.08 -6.72
C LYS A 81 -11.30 -1.55 -6.61
N ASN A 82 -12.58 -1.87 -6.69
CA ASN A 82 -13.06 -3.26 -6.64
C ASN A 82 -12.64 -4.09 -7.86
N ASP A 83 -12.29 -3.43 -8.97
CA ASP A 83 -11.84 -4.09 -10.20
C ASP A 83 -10.31 -4.26 -10.25
N LEU A 84 -9.58 -3.66 -9.29
CA LEU A 84 -8.11 -3.67 -9.30
C LEU A 84 -7.51 -5.00 -8.85
N TYR A 85 -8.26 -5.81 -8.10
CA TYR A 85 -7.75 -7.08 -7.59
C TYR A 85 -7.24 -8.00 -8.70
N GLN A 86 -7.96 -8.08 -9.82
CA GLN A 86 -7.58 -8.91 -10.97
C GLN A 86 -6.28 -8.44 -11.67
N HIS A 87 -5.86 -7.20 -11.43
CA HIS A 87 -4.67 -6.60 -12.03
C HIS A 87 -3.44 -6.68 -11.11
N LEU A 88 -3.58 -7.17 -9.87
CA LEU A 88 -2.44 -7.31 -8.95
C LEU A 88 -1.33 -8.21 -9.51
N PRO A 89 -1.59 -9.34 -10.22
CA PRO A 89 -0.53 -10.13 -10.82
C PRO A 89 0.34 -9.36 -11.81
N GLU A 90 -0.28 -8.53 -12.68
CA GLU A 90 0.44 -7.66 -13.62
C GLU A 90 1.23 -6.57 -12.87
N PHE A 91 0.62 -5.98 -11.84
CA PHE A 91 1.28 -4.97 -10.99
C PHE A 91 2.54 -5.53 -10.32
N ILE A 92 2.44 -6.71 -9.68
CA ILE A 92 3.56 -7.40 -9.02
C ILE A 92 4.67 -7.71 -10.04
N HIS A 93 4.32 -8.34 -11.16
CA HIS A 93 5.29 -8.72 -12.19
C HIS A 93 6.06 -7.50 -12.71
N ASN A 94 5.36 -6.39 -12.97
CA ASN A 94 5.98 -5.19 -13.51
C ASN A 94 6.79 -4.41 -12.46
N ILE A 95 6.48 -4.52 -11.16
CA ILE A 95 7.37 -4.05 -10.08
C ILE A 95 8.67 -4.85 -10.12
N GLU A 96 8.61 -6.18 -10.12
CA GLU A 96 9.81 -7.02 -10.17
C GLU A 96 10.66 -6.76 -11.42
N ALA A 97 10.02 -6.57 -12.57
CA ALA A 97 10.72 -6.23 -13.82
C ALA A 97 11.41 -4.86 -13.72
N PHE A 98 10.76 -3.86 -13.12
CA PHE A 98 11.35 -2.54 -12.90
C PHE A 98 12.55 -2.63 -11.93
N SER A 99 12.36 -3.24 -10.76
CA SER A 99 13.41 -3.34 -9.75
C SER A 99 14.63 -4.11 -10.26
N ARG A 100 14.43 -5.19 -11.03
CA ARG A 100 15.52 -5.92 -11.68
C ARG A 100 16.25 -5.08 -12.73
N GLY A 101 15.53 -4.27 -13.50
CA GLY A 101 16.10 -3.41 -14.53
C GLY A 101 16.96 -2.28 -13.98
N GLU A 102 16.69 -1.83 -12.75
CA GLU A 102 17.48 -0.80 -12.06
C GLU A 102 18.46 -1.35 -11.02
N ASP A 103 18.57 -2.69 -10.89
CA ASP A 103 19.31 -3.37 -9.82
C ASP A 103 18.94 -2.87 -8.41
N SER A 104 17.67 -2.48 -8.24
CA SER A 104 17.13 -1.98 -6.98
C SER A 104 16.89 -3.13 -6.01
N ARG A 105 17.33 -2.94 -4.77
CA ARG A 105 17.02 -3.81 -3.63
C ARG A 105 16.33 -3.01 -2.53
N TYR A 106 15.44 -3.68 -1.81
CA TYR A 106 14.68 -3.08 -0.72
C TYR A 106 14.89 -3.91 0.53
N ASP A 107 14.95 -3.23 1.67
CA ASP A 107 15.06 -3.84 2.98
C ASP A 107 13.69 -4.12 3.58
N VAL A 108 12.66 -3.33 3.20
CA VAL A 108 11.30 -3.41 3.73
C VAL A 108 10.27 -3.09 2.65
N LEU A 109 9.17 -3.84 2.64
CA LEU A 109 7.93 -3.49 1.93
C LEU A 109 6.96 -2.79 2.89
N HIS A 110 6.46 -1.62 2.50
CA HIS A 110 5.44 -0.90 3.26
C HIS A 110 4.19 -0.64 2.40
N SER A 111 3.12 -1.37 2.67
CA SER A 111 1.88 -1.25 1.89
C SER A 111 0.83 -0.38 2.56
N HIS A 112 0.16 0.43 1.75
CA HIS A 112 -0.99 1.23 2.19
C HIS A 112 -2.26 0.72 1.51
N TYR A 113 -3.24 0.33 2.33
CA TYR A 113 -4.52 -0.29 1.96
C TYR A 113 -4.44 -1.77 1.53
N TRP A 114 -5.58 -2.48 1.64
CA TRP A 114 -5.63 -3.95 1.50
C TRP A 114 -5.15 -4.45 0.13
N LEU A 115 -5.52 -3.78 -0.98
CA LEU A 115 -5.08 -4.17 -2.32
C LEU A 115 -3.55 -4.13 -2.45
N SER A 116 -2.94 -3.06 -1.96
CA SER A 116 -1.49 -2.90 -1.96
C SER A 116 -0.83 -3.90 -1.02
N GLY A 117 -1.50 -4.23 0.10
CA GLY A 117 -1.02 -5.24 1.04
C GLY A 117 -1.05 -6.65 0.46
N VAL A 118 -2.06 -7.03 -0.32
CA VAL A 118 -2.06 -8.30 -1.06
C VAL A 118 -0.88 -8.37 -2.03
N ALA A 119 -0.62 -7.29 -2.77
CA ALA A 119 0.52 -7.24 -3.68
C ALA A 119 1.88 -7.31 -2.93
N ALA A 120 2.02 -6.53 -1.87
CA ALA A 120 3.23 -6.49 -1.06
C ALA A 120 3.50 -7.82 -0.36
N SER A 121 2.49 -8.53 0.14
CA SER A 121 2.67 -9.83 0.78
C SER A 121 3.26 -10.87 -0.19
N GLN A 122 2.87 -10.83 -1.48
CA GLN A 122 3.47 -11.69 -2.49
C GLN A 122 4.92 -11.29 -2.83
N LEU A 123 5.20 -9.99 -2.93
CA LEU A 123 6.56 -9.50 -3.18
C LEU A 123 7.50 -9.80 -2.00
N ALA A 124 7.03 -9.64 -0.77
CA ALA A 124 7.78 -9.91 0.45
C ALA A 124 8.24 -11.36 0.51
N LEU A 125 7.35 -12.31 0.16
CA LEU A 125 7.71 -13.72 0.06
C LEU A 125 8.76 -14.00 -1.03
N ARG A 126 8.69 -13.31 -2.19
CA ARG A 126 9.63 -13.51 -3.31
C ARG A 126 10.99 -12.87 -3.06
N TRP A 127 11.01 -11.74 -2.37
CA TRP A 127 12.21 -10.98 -2.06
C TRP A 127 12.84 -11.39 -0.73
N ASP A 128 12.12 -12.19 0.08
CA ASP A 128 12.52 -12.62 1.41
C ASP A 128 12.83 -11.43 2.34
N ILE A 129 11.91 -10.46 2.38
CA ILE A 129 12.03 -9.24 3.19
C ILE A 129 10.77 -8.96 4.01
N PRO A 130 10.89 -8.23 5.14
CA PRO A 130 9.76 -7.88 5.98
C PRO A 130 8.67 -7.07 5.27
N HIS A 131 7.41 -7.38 5.60
CA HIS A 131 6.22 -6.67 5.16
C HIS A 131 5.55 -5.93 6.31
N VAL A 132 5.54 -4.60 6.21
CA VAL A 132 4.77 -3.69 7.06
C VAL A 132 3.53 -3.21 6.32
N THR A 133 2.38 -3.16 6.98
CA THR A 133 1.13 -2.69 6.35
C THR A 133 0.36 -1.71 7.22
N MET A 134 -0.28 -0.72 6.58
CA MET A 134 -1.28 0.15 7.19
C MET A 134 -2.57 0.04 6.38
N PHE A 135 -3.68 -0.34 7.04
CA PHE A 135 -4.93 -0.61 6.35
C PHE A 135 -5.68 0.66 5.93
N HIS A 136 -5.55 1.76 6.68
CA HIS A 136 -6.31 3.02 6.57
C HIS A 136 -7.82 2.88 6.83
N THR A 137 -8.44 1.80 6.35
CA THR A 137 -9.78 1.37 6.71
C THR A 137 -9.84 -0.16 6.66
N LEU A 138 -10.69 -0.75 7.50
CA LEU A 138 -10.93 -2.20 7.55
C LEU A 138 -12.41 -2.48 7.27
N ALA A 139 -12.69 -3.41 6.37
CA ALA A 139 -14.05 -3.79 6.01
C ALA A 139 -14.84 -4.25 7.25
N ARG A 140 -14.20 -5.04 8.12
CA ARG A 140 -14.82 -5.55 9.35
C ARG A 140 -15.24 -4.44 10.31
N LEU A 141 -14.43 -3.40 10.46
CA LEU A 141 -14.74 -2.28 11.35
C LEU A 141 -15.85 -1.39 10.77
N LYS A 142 -15.88 -1.22 9.44
CA LYS A 142 -16.97 -0.53 8.75
C LYS A 142 -18.31 -1.24 8.95
N GLN A 143 -18.34 -2.57 8.82
CA GLN A 143 -19.54 -3.36 9.09
C GLN A 143 -20.00 -3.27 10.56
N LEU A 144 -19.06 -3.19 11.51
CA LEU A 144 -19.41 -3.02 12.93
C LEU A 144 -19.98 -1.63 13.23
N ALA A 145 -19.46 -0.59 12.58
CA ALA A 145 -19.97 0.77 12.72
C ALA A 145 -21.32 0.98 12.01
N ASN A 146 -21.53 0.30 10.88
CA ASN A 146 -22.77 0.35 10.12
C ASN A 146 -23.13 -1.03 9.56
N PRO A 147 -24.02 -1.79 10.22
CA PRO A 147 -24.42 -3.14 9.79
C PRO A 147 -25.05 -3.21 8.38
N ASN A 148 -25.55 -2.09 7.86
CA ASN A 148 -26.12 -2.02 6.51
C ASN A 148 -25.05 -1.78 5.43
N GLU A 149 -23.81 -1.50 5.83
CA GLU A 149 -22.70 -1.30 4.90
C GLU A 149 -22.22 -2.65 4.32
N LYS A 150 -22.34 -2.79 3.01
CA LYS A 150 -21.86 -3.96 2.28
C LYS A 150 -20.44 -3.74 1.81
N GLU A 151 -19.51 -4.52 2.36
CA GLU A 151 -18.14 -4.62 1.86
C GLU A 151 -17.98 -5.89 1.01
N PRO A 152 -17.15 -5.89 -0.05
CA PRO A 152 -16.93 -7.08 -0.86
C PRO A 152 -16.39 -8.25 -0.02
N ALA A 153 -16.95 -9.44 -0.19
CA ALA A 153 -16.48 -10.65 0.51
C ALA A 153 -14.99 -10.91 0.29
N LEU A 154 -14.53 -10.67 -0.94
CA LEU A 154 -13.12 -10.74 -1.32
C LEU A 154 -12.24 -9.83 -0.46
N ARG A 155 -12.69 -8.60 -0.15
CA ARG A 155 -11.93 -7.67 0.68
C ARG A 155 -11.80 -8.21 2.10
N LEU A 156 -12.89 -8.70 2.69
CA LEU A 156 -12.87 -9.29 4.04
C LEU A 156 -11.89 -10.47 4.12
N GLU A 157 -11.94 -11.36 3.14
CA GLU A 157 -11.05 -12.51 3.06
C GLU A 157 -9.58 -12.09 2.93
N MET A 158 -9.29 -11.17 2.01
CA MET A 158 -7.92 -10.71 1.75
C MET A 158 -7.35 -9.89 2.91
N GLU A 159 -8.17 -9.06 3.57
CA GLU A 159 -7.75 -8.36 4.79
C GLU A 159 -7.40 -9.37 5.90
N GLN A 160 -8.21 -10.42 6.09
CA GLN A 160 -7.93 -11.45 7.09
C GLN A 160 -6.63 -12.21 6.78
N GLN A 161 -6.40 -12.62 5.53
CA GLN A 161 -5.15 -13.27 5.13
C GLN A 161 -3.95 -12.34 5.30
N LEU A 162 -4.10 -11.05 4.96
CA LEU A 162 -3.05 -10.06 5.12
C LEU A 162 -2.68 -9.84 6.59
N ILE A 163 -3.66 -9.78 7.49
CA ILE A 163 -3.41 -9.67 8.95
C ILE A 163 -2.62 -10.86 9.48
N GLN A 164 -2.83 -12.06 8.93
CA GLN A 164 -2.10 -13.27 9.34
C GLN A 164 -0.67 -13.33 8.81
N ARG A 165 -0.38 -12.64 7.71
CA ARG A 165 0.91 -12.74 7.00
C ARG A 165 1.84 -11.55 7.19
N ALA A 166 1.31 -10.37 7.50
CA ALA A 166 2.13 -9.18 7.69
C ALA A 166 3.02 -9.30 8.94
N ASP A 167 4.30 -8.97 8.80
CA ASP A 167 5.24 -8.96 9.92
C ASP A 167 4.89 -7.88 10.93
N ARG A 168 4.46 -6.70 10.45
CA ARG A 168 3.97 -5.61 11.29
C ARG A 168 2.77 -4.90 10.66
N ILE A 169 1.88 -4.44 11.53
CA ILE A 169 0.73 -3.62 11.19
C ILE A 169 0.85 -2.29 11.92
N ILE A 170 0.81 -1.19 11.18
CA ILE A 170 0.74 0.15 11.74
C ILE A 170 -0.73 0.53 11.90
N ALA A 171 -1.13 0.85 13.13
CA ALA A 171 -2.42 1.43 13.47
C ALA A 171 -2.24 2.94 13.69
N ALA A 172 -3.17 3.76 13.22
CA ALA A 172 -3.13 5.20 13.41
C ALA A 172 -3.38 5.63 14.86
N THR A 173 -4.08 4.78 15.64
CA THR A 173 -4.45 5.07 17.02
C THR A 173 -4.43 3.82 17.89
N THR A 174 -4.35 4.01 19.21
CA THR A 174 -4.51 2.95 20.21
C THR A 174 -5.87 2.25 20.11
N ASP A 175 -6.91 2.99 19.71
CA ASP A 175 -8.25 2.44 19.49
C ASP A 175 -8.27 1.52 18.29
N GLU A 176 -7.68 1.92 17.15
CA GLU A 176 -7.57 1.06 15.97
C GLU A 176 -6.74 -0.19 16.29
N ARG A 177 -5.65 -0.06 17.05
CA ARG A 177 -4.88 -1.21 17.53
C ARG A 177 -5.75 -2.20 18.32
N THR A 178 -6.54 -1.69 19.25
CA THR A 178 -7.45 -2.52 20.06
C THR A 178 -8.51 -3.20 19.20
N GLN A 179 -9.04 -2.50 18.21
CA GLN A 179 -10.04 -3.01 17.27
C GLN A 179 -9.47 -4.09 16.34
N LEU A 180 -8.27 -3.89 15.79
CA LEU A 180 -7.54 -4.87 14.98
C LEU A 180 -7.36 -6.19 15.73
N ILE A 181 -6.95 -6.12 17.00
CA ILE A 181 -6.75 -7.31 17.85
C ILE A 181 -8.09 -7.98 18.14
N ARG A 182 -9.08 -7.21 18.59
CA ARG A 182 -10.36 -7.75 19.08
C ARG A 182 -11.27 -8.29 17.97
N TYR A 183 -11.28 -7.65 16.80
CA TYR A 183 -12.29 -7.89 15.76
C TYR A 183 -11.71 -8.43 14.46
N CYS A 184 -10.42 -8.26 14.21
CA CYS A 184 -9.78 -8.64 12.95
C CYS A 184 -8.75 -9.77 13.10
N GLY A 185 -8.47 -10.21 14.33
CA GLY A 185 -7.59 -11.36 14.60
C GLY A 185 -6.10 -11.02 14.60
N ALA A 186 -5.73 -9.74 14.77
CA ALA A 186 -4.35 -9.34 14.89
C ALA A 186 -3.76 -9.70 16.27
N THR A 187 -2.45 -9.95 16.34
CA THR A 187 -1.76 -10.19 17.62
C THR A 187 -1.22 -8.90 18.25
N THR A 188 -0.97 -8.89 19.56
CA THR A 188 -0.40 -7.72 20.26
C THR A 188 1.01 -7.36 19.80
N ASN A 189 1.77 -8.36 19.32
CA ASN A 189 3.16 -8.21 18.92
C ASN A 189 3.30 -7.67 17.49
N GLN A 190 2.31 -7.91 16.63
CA GLN A 190 2.35 -7.43 15.25
C GLN A 190 1.83 -6.00 15.08
N VAL A 191 0.92 -5.52 15.95
CA VAL A 191 0.31 -4.18 15.81
C VAL A 191 1.03 -3.12 16.65
N GLN A 192 1.54 -2.09 15.97
CA GLN A 192 2.20 -0.91 16.55
C GLN A 192 1.38 0.36 16.27
N VAL A 193 1.50 1.37 17.14
CA VAL A 193 0.92 2.71 16.98
C VAL A 193 2.04 3.71 16.76
#